data_AF-A0A2V7KAI9-F1
#
_entry.id   AF-A0A2V7KAI9-F1
#
_cell.length_a   1.000
_cell.length_b   1.000
_cell.length_c   1.000
_cell.angle_alpha   90.00
_cell.angle_beta   90.00
_cell.angle_gamma   90.00
#
_symmetry.space_group_name_H-M   'P 1'
#
loop_
_entity.id
_entity.type
_entity.pdbx_description
1 polymer ?
#
loop_
_entity_poly.entity_id
_entity_poly.type
_entity_poly.pdbx_seq_one_letter_code
_entity_poly.pdbx_strand_id
1 'polypeptide(L)'
;MRAPRYLPFVLLTAFACKPADTTTGAKQAIDAANAQWPRLTSGGHADSIAEFYAVDAVLMPPNMATVRGRDAIRAFFTVMNTIPSPRPTLTIRAVQVWGSGPMAI
;
A
#
# COMPACT_ATOMS: atom_id res chain seq x y z
N MET A 1 -44.42 -33.60 -19.53
CA MET A 1 -43.02 -33.22 -19.21
C MET A 1 -43.07 -32.19 -18.08
N ARG A 2 -42.58 -32.50 -16.88
CA ARG A 2 -42.66 -31.61 -15.71
C ARG A 2 -41.40 -30.73 -15.66
N ALA A 3 -41.57 -29.42 -15.75
CA ALA A 3 -40.46 -28.47 -15.61
C ALA A 3 -39.82 -28.58 -14.22
N PRO A 4 -38.49 -28.65 -14.11
CA PRO A 4 -37.81 -28.79 -12.82
C PRO A 4 -37.94 -27.49 -12.01
N ARG A 5 -38.68 -27.56 -10.90
CA ARG A 5 -38.98 -26.46 -9.96
C ARG A 5 -37.76 -25.90 -9.21
N TYR A 6 -36.55 -26.40 -9.50
CA TYR A 6 -35.30 -26.02 -8.81
C TYR A 6 -34.56 -24.86 -9.49
N LEU A 7 -34.94 -24.50 -10.73
CA LEU A 7 -34.36 -23.40 -11.48
C LEU A 7 -34.32 -22.04 -10.72
N PRO A 8 -35.37 -21.61 -9.97
CA PRO A 8 -35.31 -20.33 -9.26
C PRO A 8 -34.37 -20.36 -8.04
N PHE A 9 -34.13 -21.52 -7.42
CA PHE A 9 -33.23 -21.65 -6.27
C PHE A 9 -31.75 -21.59 -6.67
N VAL A 10 -31.40 -22.08 -7.86
CA VAL A 10 -30.02 -22.03 -8.39
C VAL A 10 -29.62 -20.62 -8.82
N LEU A 11 -30.57 -19.78 -9.21
CA LEU A 11 -30.32 -18.38 -9.61
C LEU A 11 -30.06 -17.44 -8.41
N LEU A 12 -30.55 -17.76 -7.21
CA LEU A 12 -30.40 -16.92 -6.01
C LEU A 12 -29.02 -17.02 -5.36
N THR A 13 -28.29 -18.12 -5.53
CA THR A 13 -26.95 -18.31 -4.93
C THR A 13 -25.84 -17.61 -5.71
N ALA A 14 -26.04 -17.30 -6.99
CA ALA A 14 -25.02 -16.67 -7.83
C ALA A 14 -24.75 -15.18 -7.49
N PHE A 15 -25.69 -14.49 -6.83
CA PHE A 15 -25.56 -13.07 -6.49
C PHE A 15 -24.91 -12.81 -5.11
N ALA A 16 -24.61 -13.85 -4.34
CA ALA A 16 -24.09 -13.71 -2.97
C ALA A 16 -22.58 -13.41 -2.88
N CYS A 17 -21.83 -13.52 -3.98
CA CYS A 17 -20.37 -13.35 -3.99
C CYS A 17 -19.91 -11.93 -4.37
N LYS A 18 -20.38 -10.90 -3.66
CA LYS A 18 -19.74 -9.56 -3.75
C LYS A 18 -18.61 -9.47 -2.71
N PRO A 19 -17.35 -9.21 -3.12
CA PRO A 19 -16.27 -8.96 -2.18
C PRO A 19 -16.61 -7.78 -1.27
N ALA A 20 -16.21 -7.85 0.00
CA ALA A 20 -16.35 -6.72 0.91
C ALA A 20 -15.54 -5.52 0.39
N ASP A 21 -16.09 -4.32 0.52
CA ASP A 21 -15.34 -3.09 0.23
C ASP A 21 -14.28 -2.88 1.31
N THR A 22 -13.01 -2.91 0.91
CA THR A 22 -11.86 -2.76 1.81
C THR A 22 -11.31 -1.33 1.84
N THR A 23 -11.93 -0.39 1.10
CA THR A 23 -11.40 0.96 0.88
C THR A 23 -11.20 1.75 2.17
N THR A 24 -12.20 1.80 3.05
CA THR A 24 -12.11 2.57 4.31
C THR A 24 -11.02 2.04 5.23
N GLY A 25 -10.95 0.71 5.40
CA GLY A 25 -9.92 0.08 6.23
C GLY A 25 -8.51 0.26 5.65
N ALA A 26 -8.37 0.10 4.33
CA ALA A 26 -7.12 0.37 3.64
C ALA A 26 -6.66 1.82 3.82
N LYS A 27 -7.58 2.79 3.68
CA LYS A 27 -7.27 4.20 3.88
C LYS A 27 -6.77 4.49 5.29
N GLN A 28 -7.41 3.94 6.31
CA GLN A 28 -6.97 4.11 7.70
C GLN A 28 -5.55 3.56 7.92
N ALA A 29 -5.25 2.37 7.39
CA ALA A 29 -3.92 1.77 7.49
C ALA A 29 -2.85 2.59 6.75
N ILE A 30 -3.16 3.05 5.52
CA ILE A 30 -2.27 3.90 4.72
C ILE A 30 -2.02 5.25 5.40
N ASP A 31 -3.05 5.90 5.93
CA ASP A 31 -2.90 7.17 6.64
C ASP A 31 -2.06 7.01 7.91
N ALA A 32 -2.19 5.90 8.63
CA ALA A 32 -1.33 5.59 9.79
C ALA A 32 0.15 5.40 9.40
N ALA A 33 0.41 4.69 8.29
CA ALA A 33 1.77 4.55 7.75
C ALA A 33 2.33 5.91 7.31
N ASN A 34 1.54 6.71 6.59
CA ASN A 34 1.91 8.05 6.13
C ASN A 34 2.17 9.04 7.27
N ALA A 35 1.59 8.84 8.46
CA ALA A 35 1.88 9.67 9.63
C ALA A 35 3.29 9.43 10.22
N GLN A 36 3.90 8.28 9.91
CA GLN A 36 5.23 7.92 10.43
C GLN A 36 6.34 8.14 9.41
N TRP A 37 6.06 7.82 8.14
CA TRP A 37 7.05 7.84 7.06
C TRP A 37 7.86 9.15 6.96
N PRO A 38 7.25 10.36 7.04
CA PRO A 38 7.98 11.62 6.94
C PRO A 38 9.05 11.81 8.02
N ARG A 39 8.73 11.43 9.27
CA ARG A 39 9.69 11.53 10.37
C ARG A 39 10.82 10.52 10.20
N LEU A 40 10.51 9.32 9.75
CA LEU A 40 11.52 8.28 9.54
C LEU A 40 12.49 8.67 8.41
N THR A 41 11.99 9.28 7.34
CA THR A 41 12.84 9.71 6.22
C THR A 41 13.71 10.89 6.61
N SER A 42 13.11 11.94 7.20
CA SER A 42 13.90 13.08 7.66
C SER A 42 14.87 12.64 8.76
N GLY A 43 14.52 11.67 9.61
CA GLY A 43 15.35 11.16 10.69
C GLY A 43 16.55 10.30 10.26
N GLY A 44 16.59 9.81 9.01
CA GLY A 44 17.63 8.88 8.55
C GLY A 44 17.38 7.41 8.94
N HIS A 45 16.14 7.05 9.30
CA HIS A 45 15.78 5.72 9.79
C HIS A 45 15.47 4.74 8.64
N ALA A 46 16.50 4.41 7.84
CA ALA A 46 16.36 3.60 6.64
C ALA A 46 15.82 2.18 6.92
N ASP A 47 16.27 1.52 8.00
CA ASP A 47 15.77 0.21 8.40
C ASP A 47 14.25 0.25 8.67
N SER A 48 13.79 1.24 9.43
CA SER A 48 12.36 1.42 9.73
C SER A 48 11.52 1.75 8.50
N ILE A 49 12.08 2.46 7.51
CA ILE A 49 11.37 2.72 6.25
C ILE A 49 11.22 1.45 5.41
N ALA A 50 12.24 0.59 5.41
CA ALA A 50 12.20 -0.64 4.63
C ALA A 50 11.05 -1.56 5.03
N GLU A 51 10.59 -1.50 6.28
CA GLU A 51 9.44 -2.28 6.78
C GLU A 51 8.09 -1.90 6.14
N PHE A 52 7.97 -0.75 5.47
CA PHE A 52 6.77 -0.41 4.68
C PHE A 52 6.74 -1.11 3.32
N TYR A 53 7.81 -1.80 2.93
CA TYR A 53 7.94 -2.42 1.62
C TYR A 53 7.89 -3.94 1.74
N ALA A 54 7.15 -4.59 0.84
CA ALA A 54 7.21 -6.04 0.65
C ALA A 54 8.63 -6.48 0.26
N VAL A 55 8.94 -7.77 0.51
CA VAL A 55 10.28 -8.34 0.22
C VAL A 55 10.67 -8.15 -1.25
N ASP A 56 9.70 -8.23 -2.16
CA ASP A 56 9.82 -8.10 -3.62
C ASP A 56 9.37 -6.73 -4.16
N ALA A 57 9.22 -5.72 -3.30
CA ALA A 57 8.74 -4.40 -3.70
C ALA A 57 9.62 -3.74 -4.76
N VAL A 58 8.99 -2.92 -5.60
CA VAL A 58 9.66 -2.14 -6.65
C VAL A 58 9.45 -0.66 -6.36
N LEU A 59 10.54 0.06 -6.13
CA LEU A 59 10.55 1.51 -5.95
C LEU A 59 11.04 2.19 -7.24
N MET A 60 10.35 3.24 -7.66
CA MET A 60 10.71 4.04 -8.83
C MET A 60 11.01 5.48 -8.41
N PRO A 61 12.26 5.78 -7.99
CA PRO A 61 12.62 7.15 -7.63
C PRO A 61 12.65 8.06 -8.87
N PRO A 62 12.35 9.35 -8.72
CA PRO A 62 12.42 10.30 -9.83
C PRO A 62 13.85 10.40 -10.38
N ASN A 63 13.99 10.41 -11.70
CA ASN A 63 15.26 10.58 -12.42
C ASN A 63 16.36 9.55 -12.07
N MET A 64 16.00 8.40 -11.50
CA MET A 64 16.93 7.33 -11.14
C MET A 64 16.45 5.98 -11.67
N ALA A 65 17.33 4.99 -11.66
CA ALA A 65 16.95 3.63 -11.97
C ALA A 65 15.98 3.05 -10.93
N THR A 66 15.11 2.14 -11.39
CA THR A 66 14.22 1.37 -10.52
C THR A 66 15.01 0.53 -9.51
N VAL A 67 14.60 0.59 -8.24
CA VAL A 67 15.16 -0.20 -7.13
C VAL A 67 14.23 -1.37 -6.83
N ARG A 68 14.79 -2.59 -6.74
CA ARG A 68 14.00 -3.83 -6.58
C ARG A 68 14.39 -4.58 -5.33
N GLY A 69 13.40 -5.00 -4.57
CA GLY A 69 13.53 -5.75 -3.32
C GLY A 69 13.78 -4.85 -2.10
N ARG A 70 13.29 -5.30 -0.96
CA ARG A 70 13.33 -4.54 0.30
C ARG A 70 14.75 -4.13 0.72
N ASP A 71 15.73 -5.02 0.56
CA ASP A 71 17.12 -4.74 0.96
C ASP A 71 17.77 -3.65 0.11
N ALA A 72 17.45 -3.61 -1.19
CA ALA A 72 17.92 -2.55 -2.08
C ALA A 72 17.22 -1.22 -1.78
N ILE A 73 15.92 -1.26 -1.46
CA ILE A 73 15.14 -0.08 -1.04
C ILE A 73 15.69 0.50 0.26
N ARG A 74 16.06 -0.36 1.22
CA ARG A 74 16.75 0.03 2.45
C ARG A 74 18.04 0.77 2.15
N ALA A 75 18.91 0.18 1.32
CA ALA A 75 20.18 0.80 0.94
C ALA A 75 19.99 2.15 0.22
N PHE A 76 18.96 2.24 -0.63
CA PHE A 76 18.57 3.50 -1.27
C PHE A 76 18.23 4.58 -0.22
N PHE A 77 17.41 4.26 0.78
CA PHE A 77 17.06 5.21 1.84
C PHE A 77 18.21 5.52 2.78
N THR A 78 19.16 4.60 3.00
CA THR A 78 20.40 4.90 3.75
C THR A 78 21.17 6.05 3.10
N VAL A 79 21.26 6.07 1.78
CA VAL A 79 21.93 7.16 1.04
C VAL A 79 21.06 8.40 1.01
N MET A 80 19.82 8.28 0.53
CA MET A 80 18.93 9.42 0.26
C MET A 80 18.54 10.22 1.50
N ASN A 81 18.45 9.56 2.66
CA ASN A 81 18.00 10.21 3.90
C ASN A 81 19.15 10.84 4.68
N THR A 82 20.35 10.89 4.09
CA THR A 82 21.47 11.65 4.65
C THR A 82 21.24 13.13 4.35
N ILE A 83 20.32 13.74 5.09
CA ILE A 83 19.96 15.16 4.94
C ILE A 83 20.69 15.97 6.02
N PRO A 84 21.54 16.94 5.63
CA PRO A 84 22.15 17.88 6.55
C PRO A 84 21.11 18.71 7.31
N SER A 85 21.46 19.18 8.51
CA SER A 85 20.59 20.08 9.27
C SER A 85 20.55 21.50 8.65
N PRO A 86 19.38 22.18 8.66
CA PRO A 86 18.09 21.73 9.15
C PRO A 86 17.36 20.84 8.13
N ARG A 87 16.64 19.84 8.62
CA ARG A 87 15.97 18.86 7.77
C ARG A 87 14.65 19.42 7.23
N PRO A 88 14.28 19.16 5.97
CA PRO A 88 13.03 19.62 5.42
C PRO A 88 11.85 18.92 6.10
N THR A 89 10.74 19.64 6.21
CA THR A 89 9.46 19.08 6.64
C THR A 89 8.79 18.42 5.43
N LEU A 90 8.60 17.11 5.52
CA LEU A 90 7.79 16.36 4.56
C LEU A 90 6.40 16.11 5.16
N THR A 91 5.38 16.25 4.33
CA THR A 91 3.99 15.87 4.69
C THR A 91 3.47 14.94 3.61
N ILE A 92 2.94 13.80 4.03
CA ILE A 92 2.32 12.80 3.14
C ILE A 92 0.87 12.62 3.55
N ARG A 93 -0.03 12.52 2.58
CA ARG A 93 -1.46 12.26 2.77
C ARG A 93 -1.98 11.43 1.60
N ALA A 94 -2.75 10.39 1.89
CA ALA A 94 -3.52 9.71 0.85
C ALA A 94 -4.76 10.56 0.51
N VAL A 95 -4.79 11.12 -0.70
CA VAL A 95 -5.90 11.96 -1.18
C VAL A 95 -7.12 11.10 -1.50
N GLN A 96 -6.90 10.01 -2.23
CA GLN A 96 -7.89 8.99 -2.55
C GLN A 96 -7.26 7.62 -2.27
N VAL A 97 -8.12 6.65 -1.95
CA VAL A 97 -7.74 5.25 -1.79
C VAL A 97 -8.83 4.41 -2.43
N TRP A 98 -8.45 3.37 -3.15
CA TRP A 98 -9.36 2.36 -3.65
C TRP A 98 -8.90 0.98 -3.19
N GLY A 99 -9.72 0.30 -2.39
CA GLY A 99 -9.45 -1.05 -1.90
C GLY A 99 -10.09 -2.13 -2.78
N SER A 100 -9.36 -3.21 -3.02
CA SER A 100 -9.89 -4.42 -3.67
C SER A 100 -9.22 -5.65 -3.07
N GLY A 101 -9.97 -6.38 -2.23
CA GLY A 101 -9.42 -7.50 -1.48
C GLY A 101 -8.21 -7.07 -0.64
N PRO A 102 -7.04 -7.73 -0.77
CA PRO A 102 -5.83 -7.38 -0.02
C PRO A 102 -5.05 -6.20 -0.62
N MET A 103 -5.48 -5.62 -1.74
CA MET A 103 -4.77 -4.55 -2.42
C MET A 103 -5.44 -3.20 -2.23
N ALA A 104 -4.64 -2.13 -2.25
CA ALA A 104 -5.11 -0.77 -2.31
C ALA A 104 -4.15 0.11 -3.12
N ILE A 105 -4.70 1.15 -3.77
CA ILE A 105 -3.97 2.21 -4.47
C ILE A 105 -4.49 3.58 -4.07
#